data_AF-A0A2T5VCG5-F1
#
_entry.id   AF-A0A2T5VCG5-F1
#
_cell.length_a   1.000
_cell.length_b   1.000
_cell.length_c   1.000
_cell.angle_alpha   90.00
_cell.angle_beta   90.00
_cell.angle_gamma   90.00
#
_symmetry.space_group_name_H-M   'P 1'
#
loop_
_entity.id
_entity.type
_entity.pdbx_description
1 polymer ?
#
loop_
_entity_poly.entity_id
_entity_poly.type
_entity_poly.pdbx_seq_one_letter_code
_entity_poly.pdbx_strand_id
1 'polypeptide(L)'
;MGILKHAGDHMQMMGEMMRQTDIDVSKAGGPSGDAFLRGSIVRCLFCKHGDECRSWLAEGHEHSEPPAFCRNAGRFESFREAL
;
A
#
# COMPACT_ATOMS: atom_id res chain seq x y z
N MET A 1 9.58 -3.49 -19.70
CA MET A 1 10.04 -2.61 -18.60
C MET A 1 10.99 -3.41 -17.70
N GLY A 2 12.09 -2.85 -17.21
CA GLY A 2 13.06 -3.61 -16.39
C GLY A 2 12.52 -3.92 -14.98
N ILE A 3 12.92 -5.06 -14.40
CA ILE A 3 12.45 -5.56 -13.10
C ILE A 3 12.69 -4.53 -11.97
N LEU A 4 13.87 -3.89 -11.96
CA LEU A 4 14.19 -2.89 -10.93
C LEU A 4 13.30 -1.66 -11.02
N LYS A 5 12.97 -1.20 -12.24
CA LYS A 5 12.05 -0.08 -12.44
C LYS A 5 10.65 -0.44 -11.97
N HIS A 6 10.16 -1.62 -12.31
CA HIS A 6 8.85 -2.11 -11.88
C HIS A 6 8.74 -2.13 -10.35
N ALA A 7 9.77 -2.65 -9.68
CA ALA A 7 9.81 -2.64 -8.22
C ALA A 7 9.82 -1.23 -7.63
N GLY A 8 10.63 -0.32 -8.19
CA GLY A 8 10.67 1.09 -7.77
C GLY A 8 9.32 1.78 -7.89
N ASP A 9 8.66 1.64 -9.05
CA ASP A 9 7.34 2.23 -9.31
C ASP A 9 6.30 1.73 -8.29
N HIS A 10 6.28 0.42 -8.00
CA HIS A 10 5.36 -0.15 -7.02
C HIS A 10 5.66 0.30 -5.57
N MET A 11 6.93 0.45 -5.19
CA MET A 11 7.28 0.95 -3.86
C MET A 11 6.87 2.40 -3.66
N GLN A 12 7.06 3.25 -4.68
CA GLN A 12 6.60 4.63 -4.63
C GLN A 12 5.07 4.72 -4.52
N MET A 13 4.34 3.97 -5.37
CA MET A 13 2.88 3.93 -5.32
C MET A 13 2.36 3.41 -3.98
N MET A 14 2.99 2.38 -3.41
CA MET A 14 2.57 1.84 -2.12
C MET A 14 2.75 2.85 -0.99
N GLY A 15 3.85 3.59 -0.97
CA GLY A 15 4.08 4.66 0.01
C GLY A 15 3.05 5.78 -0.10
N GLU A 16 2.69 6.18 -1.32
CA GLU A 16 1.61 7.15 -1.58
C GLU A 16 0.26 6.62 -1.08
N MET A 17 -0.10 5.37 -1.44
CA MET A 17 -1.33 4.73 -1.01
C MET A 17 -1.43 4.68 0.52
N MET A 18 -0.36 4.28 1.21
CA MET A 18 -0.34 4.25 2.67
C MET A 18 -0.57 5.64 3.28
N ARG A 19 0.00 6.69 2.68
CA ARG A 19 -0.20 8.06 3.13
C ARG A 19 -1.64 8.54 2.93
N GLN A 20 -2.21 8.33 1.74
CA GLN A 20 -3.58 8.76 1.41
C GLN A 20 -4.66 7.98 2.19
N THR A 21 -4.31 6.83 2.78
CA THR A 21 -5.21 5.94 3.53
C THR A 21 -4.87 5.81 5.03
N ASP A 22 -4.01 6.70 5.55
CA ASP A 22 -3.56 6.78 6.95
C ASP A 22 -2.93 5.51 7.54
N ILE A 23 -2.30 4.70 6.70
CA ILE A 23 -1.58 3.52 7.14
C ILE A 23 -0.19 3.91 7.62
N ASP A 24 -0.10 4.15 8.92
CA ASP A 24 1.16 4.41 9.62
C ASP A 24 1.67 3.14 10.31
N VAL A 25 2.56 2.42 9.63
CA VAL A 25 3.17 1.19 10.13
C VAL A 25 4.05 1.39 11.35
N SER A 26 4.49 2.63 11.64
CA SER A 26 5.30 2.92 12.83
C SER A 26 4.50 2.80 14.13
N LYS A 27 3.17 2.96 14.07
CA LYS A 27 2.26 2.81 15.22
C LYS A 27 2.21 1.38 15.76
N ALA A 28 2.40 0.38 14.90
CA ALA A 28 2.37 -1.04 15.26
C ALA A 28 3.75 -1.61 15.62
N GLY A 29 4.70 -0.77 16.05
CA GLY A 29 6.13 -1.06 16.14
C GLY A 29 6.53 -2.44 16.68
N GLY A 30 7.75 -2.87 16.33
CA GLY A 30 8.24 -4.22 16.64
C GLY A 30 7.93 -5.24 15.54
N PRO A 31 8.09 -6.55 15.82
CA PRO A 31 8.04 -7.61 14.81
C PRO A 31 6.73 -7.67 14.00
N SER A 32 5.61 -7.25 14.59
CA SER A 32 4.29 -7.25 13.95
C SER A 32 4.17 -6.20 12.84
N GLY A 33 4.58 -4.96 13.09
CA GLY A 33 4.63 -3.91 12.05
C GLY A 33 5.58 -4.27 10.90
N ASP A 34 6.72 -4.87 11.24
CA ASP A 34 7.72 -5.37 10.30
C ASP A 34 7.17 -6.47 9.36
N ALA A 35 6.45 -7.45 9.93
CA ALA A 35 5.79 -8.50 9.19
C ALA A 35 4.61 -7.98 8.36
N PHE A 36 3.87 -6.99 8.89
CA PHE A 36 2.83 -6.31 8.16
C PHE A 36 3.40 -5.67 6.88
N LEU A 37 4.43 -4.84 7.03
CA LEU A 37 5.06 -4.08 5.94
C LEU A 37 5.62 -5.00 4.85
N ARG A 38 6.43 -6.01 5.23
CA ARG A 38 6.99 -6.99 4.28
C ARG A 38 5.89 -7.70 3.48
N GLY A 39 4.82 -8.14 4.15
CA GLY A 39 3.70 -8.80 3.48
C GLY A 39 2.97 -7.87 2.50
N SER A 40 2.78 -6.60 2.88
CA SER A 40 2.13 -5.60 2.03
C SER A 40 2.97 -5.25 0.80
N ILE A 41 4.31 -5.20 0.95
CA ILE A 41 5.27 -4.99 -0.15
C ILE A 41 5.16 -6.10 -1.20
N VAL A 42 5.23 -7.36 -0.78
CA VAL A 42 5.15 -8.51 -1.70
C VAL A 42 3.82 -8.51 -2.45
N ARG A 43 2.70 -8.24 -1.76
CA ARG A 43 1.38 -8.15 -2.39
C ARG A 43 1.28 -7.03 -3.42
N CYS A 44 1.86 -5.87 -3.11
CA CYS A 44 1.86 -4.71 -4.01
C CYS A 44 2.73 -4.97 -5.23
N LEU A 45 3.96 -5.46 -5.05
CA LEU A 45 4.94 -5.68 -6.11
C LEU A 45 4.41 -6.59 -7.25
N PHE A 46 3.62 -7.60 -6.89
CA PHE A 46 3.01 -8.54 -7.84
C PHE A 46 1.55 -8.19 -8.21
N CYS A 47 1.06 -7.02 -7.83
CA CYS A 47 -0.28 -6.57 -8.22
C CYS A 47 -0.32 -6.23 -9.72
N LYS A 48 -1.43 -6.57 -10.38
CA LYS A 48 -1.66 -6.28 -11.81
C LYS A 48 -2.37 -4.94 -12.08
N HIS A 49 -2.94 -4.29 -11.06
CA HIS A 49 -3.71 -3.05 -11.18
C HIS A 49 -2.83 -1.80 -11.05
N GLY A 50 -1.61 -1.83 -11.60
CA GLY A 50 -0.63 -0.74 -11.43
C GLY A 50 -1.07 0.58 -12.07
N ASP A 51 -1.77 0.52 -13.21
CA ASP A 51 -2.24 1.72 -13.91
C ASP A 51 -3.45 2.34 -13.21
N GLU A 52 -4.43 1.52 -12.80
CA GLU A 52 -5.56 1.97 -11.96
C GLU A 52 -5.07 2.59 -10.64
N CYS A 53 -4.05 1.99 -10.01
CA CYS A 53 -3.40 2.54 -8.82
C CYS A 53 -2.81 3.93 -9.09
N ARG A 54 -2.06 4.08 -10.19
CA ARG A 54 -1.48 5.38 -10.60
C ARG A 54 -2.56 6.45 -10.79
N SER A 55 -3.64 6.12 -11.48
CA SER A 55 -4.74 7.05 -11.73
C SER A 55 -5.40 7.48 -10.42
N TRP A 56 -5.76 6.52 -9.56
CA TRP A 56 -6.36 6.80 -8.25
C TRP A 56 -5.45 7.67 -7.38
N LEU A 57 -4.14 7.37 -7.31
CA LEU A 57 -3.21 8.16 -6.50
C LEU A 57 -3.06 9.59 -7.02
N ALA A 58 -3.18 9.80 -8.34
CA ALA A 58 -3.08 11.12 -8.96
C ALA A 58 -4.30 12.01 -8.70
N GLU A 59 -5.46 11.42 -8.37
CA GLU A 59 -6.66 12.16 -7.97
C GLU A 59 -6.48 12.84 -6.60
N GLY A 60 -5.58 12.34 -5.76
CA GLY A 60 -5.18 12.96 -4.50
C GLY A 60 -6.26 12.84 -3.44
N HIS A 61 -6.32 11.68 -2.78
CA HIS A 61 -7.28 11.41 -1.73
C HIS A 61 -6.66 11.67 -0.35
N GLU A 62 -7.40 12.35 0.53
CA GLU A 62 -7.03 12.49 1.94
C GLU A 62 -7.93 11.60 2.80
N HIS A 63 -7.34 10.89 3.76
CA HIS A 63 -8.04 10.07 4.76
C HIS A 63 -9.07 9.10 4.17
N SER A 64 -8.75 8.50 3.02
CA SER A 64 -9.68 7.67 2.27
C SER A 64 -9.50 6.18 2.53
N GLU A 65 -10.54 5.42 2.24
CA GLU A 65 -10.44 3.98 2.16
C GLU A 65 -9.66 3.57 0.90
N PRO A 66 -8.77 2.55 0.96
CA PRO A 66 -8.12 2.04 -0.23
C PRO A 66 -9.17 1.54 -1.24
N PRO A 67 -8.96 1.75 -2.54
CA PRO A 67 -9.92 1.35 -3.55
C PRO A 67 -10.03 -0.18 -3.62
N ALA A 68 -11.18 -0.70 -4.04
CA ALA A 68 -11.47 -2.13 -4.05
C ALA A 68 -10.48 -2.98 -4.89
N PHE A 69 -9.83 -2.39 -5.90
CA PHE A 69 -8.81 -3.08 -6.71
C PHE A 69 -7.48 -3.28 -5.95
N CYS A 70 -7.25 -2.55 -4.85
CA CYS A 70 -6.01 -2.60 -4.10
C CYS A 70 -5.89 -3.95 -3.38
N ARG A 71 -4.85 -4.73 -3.72
CA ARG A 71 -4.59 -6.06 -3.14
C ARG A 71 -4.29 -6.04 -1.63
N ASN A 72 -4.03 -4.85 -1.09
CA ASN A 72 -3.80 -4.62 0.32
C ASN A 72 -5.01 -4.02 1.06
N ALA A 73 -6.14 -3.74 0.39
CA ALA A 73 -7.29 -3.04 0.99
C ALA A 73 -7.73 -3.66 2.32
N GLY A 74 -8.14 -4.94 2.31
CA GLY A 74 -8.54 -5.62 3.55
C GLY A 74 -7.40 -5.79 4.56
N ARG A 75 -6.13 -5.77 4.13
CA ARG A 75 -4.98 -5.83 5.05
C ARG A 75 -4.82 -4.49 5.78
N PHE A 76 -5.03 -3.38 5.09
CA PHE A 76 -4.98 -2.03 5.62
C PHE A 76 -6.14 -1.76 6.59
N GLU A 77 -7.34 -2.23 6.23
CA GLU A 77 -8.50 -2.25 7.11
C GLU A 77 -8.20 -2.97 8.42
N SER A 78 -7.79 -4.25 8.37
CA SER A 78 -7.45 -5.02 9.59
C SER A 78 -6.30 -4.42 10.40
N PHE A 79 -5.38 -3.68 9.75
CA PHE A 79 -4.30 -3.00 10.45
C PHE A 79 -4.80 -1.81 11.27
N ARG A 80 -5.73 -1.02 10.74
CA ARG A 80 -6.34 0.10 11.47
C ARG A 80 -7.19 -0.39 12.64
N GLU A 81 -7.90 -1.49 12.48
CA GLU A 81 -8.70 -2.09 13.56
C GLU A 81 -7.86 -2.68 14.71
N ALA A 82 -6.61 -3.01 14.44
CA ALA A 82 -5.70 -3.62 15.41
C ALA A 82 -4.85 -2.62 16.20
N LEU A 83 -4.97 -1.32 15.91
CA LEU A 83 -4.28 -0.22 16.60
C LEU A 83 -5.23 0.50 17.57
#